data_AF-A0A453EZ31-F1
#
_entry.id   AF-A0A453EZ31-F1
#
_cell.length_a   1.000
_cell.length_b   1.000
_cell.length_c   1.000
_cell.angle_alpha   90.00
_cell.angle_beta   90.00
_cell.angle_gamma   90.00
#
_symmetry.space_group_name_H-M   'P 1'
#
loop_
_entity.id
_entity.type
_entity.pdbx_description
1 polymer ?
#
loop_
_entity_poly.entity_id
_entity_poly.type
_entity_poly.pdbx_seq_one_letter_code
_entity_poly.pdbx_strand_id
1 'polypeptide(L)'
;MSSVYVLEPPTKGKVVVQTTAGPIDIELWAKEAPKATRNFVQLCLEGYYDGTLFHRVIKSFLIQGGDPTGSGTSEIPNPNQTY
;
A
#
# COMPACT_ATOMS: atom_id res chain seq x y z
N MET A 1 13.37 -34.63 4.24
CA MET A 1 13.57 -33.16 4.29
C MET A 1 12.83 -32.56 3.11
N SER A 2 11.71 -31.87 3.34
CA SER A 2 10.95 -31.21 2.27
C SER A 2 11.73 -29.98 1.81
N SER A 3 12.34 -30.04 0.64
CA SER A 3 13.00 -28.87 0.04
C SER A 3 11.93 -27.96 -0.55
N VAL A 4 11.42 -27.04 0.25
CA VAL A 4 10.61 -25.93 -0.27
C VAL A 4 11.59 -24.92 -0.85
N TYR A 5 11.69 -24.90 -2.18
CA TYR A 5 12.50 -23.91 -2.87
C TYR A 5 11.74 -22.59 -2.90
N VAL A 6 12.25 -21.59 -2.19
CA VAL A 6 11.77 -20.22 -2.30
C VAL A 6 12.47 -19.58 -3.49
N LEU A 7 11.73 -19.35 -4.56
CA LEU A 7 12.23 -18.77 -5.81
C LEU A 7 12.21 -17.24 -5.81
N GLU A 8 11.56 -16.64 -4.81
CA GLU A 8 11.38 -15.20 -4.70
C GLU A 8 12.70 -14.52 -4.28
N PRO A 9 12.99 -13.33 -4.83
CA PRO A 9 14.20 -12.61 -4.47
C PRO A 9 14.13 -12.12 -3.01
N PRO A 10 15.29 -11.92 -2.36
CA PRO A 10 15.33 -11.40 -1.00
C PRO A 10 14.78 -9.96 -0.96
N THR A 11 13.90 -9.70 0.01
CA THR A 11 13.36 -8.36 0.29
C THR A 11 14.44 -7.46 0.89
N LYS A 12 14.27 -6.13 0.75
CA LYS A 12 15.14 -5.13 1.36
C LYS A 12 14.32 -3.95 1.84
N GLY A 13 14.02 -3.95 3.13
CA GLY A 13 13.23 -2.93 3.82
C GLY A 13 11.95 -3.53 4.40
N LYS A 14 11.55 -3.03 5.57
CA LYS A 14 10.37 -3.44 6.30
C LYS A 14 9.63 -2.21 6.80
N VAL A 15 8.31 -2.20 6.65
CA VAL A 15 7.41 -1.17 7.17
C VAL A 15 6.35 -1.86 8.01
N VAL A 16 6.01 -1.29 9.16
CA VAL A 16 4.94 -1.79 10.03
C VAL A 16 3.77 -0.83 9.93
N VAL A 17 2.64 -1.31 9.42
CA VAL A 17 1.41 -0.55 9.34
C VAL A 17 0.55 -0.89 10.55
N GLN A 18 0.33 0.07 11.42
CA GLN A 18 -0.53 -0.10 12.58
C GLN A 18 -1.97 0.18 12.17
N THR A 19 -2.81 -0.86 12.16
CA THR A 19 -4.24 -0.74 11.82
C THR A 19 -5.11 -1.05 13.04
N THR A 20 -6.39 -0.68 12.97
CA THR A 20 -7.38 -1.03 14.00
C THR A 20 -7.60 -2.54 14.15
N ALA A 21 -7.28 -3.33 13.12
CA ALA A 21 -7.36 -4.78 13.14
C ALA A 21 -6.06 -5.46 13.63
N GLY A 22 -5.00 -4.68 13.87
CA GLY A 22 -3.68 -5.16 14.31
C GLY A 22 -2.51 -4.66 13.47
N PRO A 23 -1.27 -4.93 13.90
CA PRO A 23 -0.06 -4.60 13.15
C PRO A 23 0.08 -5.49 11.91
N ILE A 24 0.48 -4.88 10.80
CA ILE A 24 0.82 -5.57 9.55
C ILE A 24 2.27 -5.28 9.21
N ASP A 25 3.08 -6.32 9.16
CA ASP A 25 4.47 -6.26 8.74
C ASP A 25 4.58 -6.43 7.22
N ILE A 26 5.08 -5.42 6.53
CA ILE A 26 5.24 -5.41 5.06
C ILE A 26 6.72 -5.38 4.71
N GLU A 27 7.19 -6.40 4.01
CA GLU A 27 8.54 -6.43 3.43
C GLU A 27 8.51 -5.97 1.97
N LEU A 28 9.54 -5.23 1.56
CA LEU A 28 9.55 -4.53 0.28
C LEU A 28 10.70 -5.03 -0.62
N TRP A 29 10.37 -5.28 -1.88
CA TRP A 29 11.34 -5.58 -2.94
C TRP A 29 11.92 -4.29 -3.55
N ALA A 30 12.76 -3.60 -2.77
CA ALA A 30 13.32 -2.31 -3.16
C ALA A 30 14.25 -2.37 -4.39
N LYS A 31 14.84 -3.53 -4.69
CA LYS A 31 15.71 -3.70 -5.87
C LYS A 31 14.89 -3.86 -7.15
N GLU A 32 13.79 -4.60 -7.06
CA GLU A 32 12.92 -4.96 -8.17
C GLU A 32 11.96 -3.81 -8.52
N ALA A 33 11.43 -3.12 -7.50
CA ALA A 33 10.46 -2.03 -7.67
C ALA A 33 10.89 -0.71 -6.99
N PRO A 34 12.06 -0.15 -7.32
CA PRO A 34 12.66 0.96 -6.57
C PRO A 34 11.79 2.22 -6.54
N LYS A 35 11.08 2.54 -7.61
CA LYS A 35 10.21 3.73 -7.68
C LYS A 35 8.98 3.59 -6.78
N ALA A 36 8.31 2.44 -6.81
CA ALA A 36 7.13 2.17 -6.00
C ALA A 36 7.49 2.09 -4.52
N THR A 37 8.55 1.35 -4.19
CA THR A 37 9.06 1.25 -2.81
C THR A 37 9.45 2.61 -2.26
N ARG A 38 10.16 3.43 -3.04
CA ARG A 38 10.55 4.78 -2.60
C ARG A 38 9.33 5.67 -2.35
N ASN A 39 8.36 5.69 -3.26
CA ASN A 39 7.14 6.48 -3.09
C ASN A 39 6.36 6.03 -1.84
N PHE A 40 6.20 4.72 -1.67
CA PHE A 40 5.50 4.17 -0.51
C PHE A 40 6.18 4.55 0.81
N VAL A 41 7.50 4.33 0.92
CA VAL A 41 8.26 4.68 2.13
C VAL A 41 8.22 6.18 2.40
N GLN A 42 8.32 7.02 1.36
CA GLN A 42 8.22 8.47 1.51
C GLN A 42 6.85 8.89 2.06
N LEU A 43 5.75 8.39 1.48
CA LEU A 43 4.40 8.69 1.94
C LEU A 43 4.15 8.18 3.37
N CYS A 44 4.74 7.04 3.76
CA CYS A 44 4.71 6.57 5.14
C CYS A 44 5.43 7.54 6.09
N LEU A 45 6.62 8.04 5.71
CA LEU A 45 7.39 8.98 6.54
C LEU A 45 6.72 10.35 6.66
N GLU A 46 5.99 10.77 5.63
CA GLU A 46 5.20 12.01 5.63
C GLU A 46 3.87 11.88 6.39
N GLY A 47 3.54 10.69 6.91
CA GLY A 47 2.27 10.44 7.61
C GLY A 47 1.04 10.48 6.69
N TYR A 48 1.23 10.38 5.37
CA TYR A 48 0.14 10.49 4.39
C TYR A 48 -0.93 9.42 4.56
N TYR A 49 -0.54 8.23 5.04
CA TYR A 49 -1.44 7.11 5.26
C TYR A 49 -2.15 7.15 6.63
N ASP A 50 -1.81 8.09 7.51
CA ASP A 50 -2.37 8.17 8.85
C ASP A 50 -3.85 8.54 8.77
N GLY A 51 -4.70 7.72 9.40
CA GLY A 51 -6.15 7.90 9.36
C GLY A 51 -6.82 7.52 8.03
N THR A 52 -6.07 7.00 7.04
CA THR A 52 -6.65 6.54 5.79
C THR A 52 -7.44 5.24 5.98
N LEU A 53 -8.57 5.12 5.27
CA LEU A 53 -9.46 3.97 5.38
C LEU A 53 -9.17 2.95 4.27
N PHE A 54 -9.42 1.68 4.57
CA PHE A 54 -9.56 0.65 3.55
C PHE A 54 -10.96 0.72 2.94
N HIS A 55 -11.11 1.55 1.90
CA HIS A 55 -12.41 1.87 1.30
C HIS A 55 -13.01 0.72 0.49
N ARG A 56 -12.21 -0.28 0.10
CA ARG A 56 -12.70 -1.41 -0.70
C ARG A 56 -12.13 -2.74 -0.23
N VAL A 57 -13.04 -3.69 0.05
CA VAL A 57 -12.71 -5.05 0.48
C VAL A 57 -13.51 -6.04 -0.36
N ILE A 58 -12.80 -6.88 -1.12
CA ILE A 58 -13.36 -8.02 -1.84
C ILE A 58 -12.85 -9.28 -1.13
N LYS A 59 -13.78 -9.99 -0.48
CA LYS A 59 -13.47 -11.17 0.34
C LYS A 59 -12.70 -12.20 -0.50
N SER A 60 -11.57 -12.68 0.05
CA SER A 60 -10.69 -13.66 -0.58
C SER A 60 -10.01 -13.22 -1.89
N PHE A 61 -9.97 -11.91 -2.17
CA PHE A 61 -9.35 -11.41 -3.39
C PHE A 61 -8.43 -10.22 -3.13
N LEU A 62 -8.97 -9.10 -2.65
CA LEU A 62 -8.23 -7.85 -2.56
C LEU A 62 -8.80 -6.92 -1.48
N ILE A 63 -7.89 -6.23 -0.80
CA ILE A 63 -8.18 -5.05 -0.01
C ILE A 63 -7.47 -3.85 -0.63
N GLN A 64 -8.14 -2.71 -0.71
CA GLN A 64 -7.61 -1.48 -1.26
C GLN A 64 -7.80 -0.34 -0.26
N GLY A 65 -6.72 0.44 -0.08
CA GLY A 65 -6.66 1.60 0.80
C GLY A 65 -5.67 2.62 0.26
N GLY A 66 -5.20 3.54 1.11
CA GLY A 66 -4.22 4.56 0.72
C GLY A 66 -4.79 5.76 -0.03
N ASP A 67 -6.11 5.93 0.01
CA ASP A 67 -6.79 7.14 -0.46
C ASP A 67 -7.24 7.97 0.75
N PRO A 68 -6.67 9.17 0.98
CA PRO A 68 -7.08 10.05 2.08
C PRO A 68 -8.50 10.58 1.93
N THR A 69 -9.02 10.66 0.71
CA THR A 69 -10.39 11.13 0.46
C THR A 69 -11.43 10.03 0.66
N GLY A 70 -10.99 8.76 0.66
CA GLY A 70 -11.83 7.60 0.91
C GLY A 70 -12.89 7.32 -0.17
N SER A 71 -12.94 8.10 -1.27
CA SER A 71 -13.93 7.92 -2.33
C SER A 71 -13.54 6.82 -3.32
N GLY A 72 -12.27 6.41 -3.34
CA GLY A 72 -11.75 5.45 -4.31
C GLY A 72 -11.51 6.05 -5.70
N THR A 73 -11.64 7.38 -5.83
CA THR A 73 -11.37 8.15 -7.04
C THR A 73 -10.25 9.13 -6.73
N SER A 74 -9.05 8.89 -7.28
CA SER A 74 -8.06 9.96 -7.44
C SER A 74 -8.49 10.86 -8.61
N GLU A 75 -9.67 11.46 -8.51
CA GLU A 75 -10.10 12.50 -9.44
C GLU A 75 -9.50 13.81 -8.95
N ILE A 76 -8.48 14.26 -9.67
CA ILE A 76 -8.23 15.69 -9.76
C ILE A 76 -9.56 16.28 -10.28
N PRO A 77 -10.24 17.19 -9.57
CA PRO A 77 -11.44 17.80 -10.11
C PRO A 77 -11.03 18.48 -11.41
N ASN A 78 -11.54 18.00 -12.54
CA ASN A 78 -11.33 18.68 -13.81
C ASN A 78 -12.12 20.00 -13.71
N PRO A 79 -11.47 21.18 -13.70
CA PRO A 79 -12.18 22.45 -13.54
C PRO A 79 -13.13 22.77 -14.71
N ASN A 80 -13.14 21.95 -15.77
CA ASN A 80 -13.90 22.18 -17.00
C ASN A 80 -15.07 21.21 -17.23
N GLN A 81 -15.55 20.49 -16.21
CA GLN A 81 -16.72 19.62 -16.36
C GLN A 81 -17.86 20.05 -15.43
N THR A 82 -18.65 21.01 -15.91
CA THR A 82 -19.97 21.36 -15.37
C THR A 82 -21.01 20.37 -15.89
N TYR A 83 -21.90 19.88 -15.01
CA TYR A 83 -23.06 19.05 -15.34
C TYR A 83 -24.07 19.78 -16.24
#